data_AF-J3N4T6-F1
#
_entry.id   AF-J3N4T6-F1
#
_cell.length_a   1.000
_cell.length_b   1.000
_cell.length_c   1.000
_cell.angle_alpha   90.00
_cell.angle_beta   90.00
_cell.angle_gamma   90.00
#
_symmetry.space_group_name_H-M   'P 1'
#
loop_
_entity.id
_entity.type
_entity.pdbx_description
1 polymer ?
#
loop_
_entity_poly.entity_id
_entity_poly.type
_entity_poly.pdbx_seq_one_letter_code
_entity_poly.pdbx_strand_id
1 'polypeptide(L)'
;MGQIQYSDKYFDDTYEYRHVVLPPDVAKLLPKNRLLSENEWRAIGVQQSRGWVHYAIHRPEPHIMLFRRPLPQAHRQAAAGGAAPK
;
A
#
# COMPACT_ATOMS: atom_id res chain seq x y z
N MET A 1 15.13 15.85 9.67
CA MET A 1 14.06 15.40 8.76
C MET A 1 13.94 13.90 8.91
N GLY A 2 12.75 13.39 9.27
CA GLY A 2 12.57 11.95 9.45
C GLY A 2 12.59 11.20 8.11
N GLN A 3 13.05 9.96 8.12
CA GLN A 3 13.02 9.09 6.94
C GLN A 3 11.63 8.45 6.79
N ILE A 4 11.17 8.30 5.54
CA ILE A 4 9.97 7.52 5.22
C ILE A 4 10.28 6.04 5.48
N GLN A 5 9.44 5.38 6.28
CA GLN A 5 9.62 3.97 6.62
C GLN A 5 8.61 3.11 5.85
N TYR A 6 9.05 1.94 5.39
CA TYR A 6 8.26 1.01 4.59
C TYR A 6 8.12 -0.29 5.37
N SER A 7 6.89 -0.78 5.53
CA SER A 7 6.67 -2.08 6.16
C SER A 7 7.09 -3.24 5.26
N ASP A 8 7.20 -4.41 5.87
CA ASP A 8 7.16 -5.67 5.12
C ASP A 8 5.85 -5.80 4.34
N LYS A 9 5.90 -6.61 3.28
CA LYS A 9 4.75 -6.90 2.44
C LYS A 9 3.94 -8.04 3.04
N TYR A 10 2.63 -7.91 3.01
CA TYR A 10 1.69 -8.94 3.41
C TYR A 10 0.67 -9.17 2.31
N PHE A 11 0.03 -10.34 2.29
CA PHE A 11 -0.69 -10.82 1.12
C PHE A 11 -2.03 -11.44 1.52
N ASP A 12 -3.03 -11.27 0.66
CA ASP A 12 -4.20 -12.14 0.60
C ASP A 12 -4.24 -12.86 -0.76
N ASP A 13 -5.35 -13.52 -1.09
CA ASP A 13 -5.49 -14.27 -2.36
C ASP A 13 -5.49 -13.38 -3.62
N THR A 14 -5.71 -12.07 -3.47
CA THR A 14 -5.97 -11.13 -4.58
C THR A 14 -4.92 -10.02 -4.68
N TYR A 15 -4.40 -9.55 -3.55
CA TYR A 15 -3.58 -8.36 -3.42
C TYR A 15 -2.36 -8.58 -2.52
N GLU A 16 -1.31 -7.83 -2.83
CA GLU A 16 -0.20 -7.56 -1.95
C GLU A 16 -0.38 -6.18 -1.33
N TYR A 17 -0.07 -6.07 -0.04
CA TYR A 17 -0.25 -4.89 0.78
C TYR A 17 1.07 -4.47 1.44
N ARG A 18 1.16 -3.19 1.76
CA ARG A 18 2.23 -2.57 2.53
C ARG A 18 1.71 -1.27 3.12
N HIS A 19 2.20 -0.89 4.28
CA HIS A 19 2.01 0.45 4.81
C HIS A 19 3.32 1.25 4.77
N VAL A 20 3.17 2.57 4.64
CA VAL A 20 4.27 3.53 4.63
C VAL A 20 4.04 4.53 5.75
N VAL A 21 5.04 4.69 6.62
CA VAL A 21 4.99 5.64 7.73
C VAL A 21 5.73 6.90 7.30
N LEU A 22 4.97 8.00 7.20
CA LEU A 22 5.49 9.31 6.82
C LEU A 22 6.08 10.03 8.04
N PRO A 23 7.17 10.80 7.86
CA PRO A 23 7.63 11.71 8.90
C PRO A 23 6.57 12.80 9.18
N PRO A 24 6.51 13.33 10.41
CA PRO A 24 5.46 14.27 10.83
C PRO A 24 5.30 15.49 9.92
N ASP A 25 6.40 16.00 9.36
CA ASP A 25 6.39 17.18 8.49
C ASP A 25 5.72 16.91 7.14
N VAL A 26 5.86 15.70 6.60
CA VAL A 26 5.21 15.28 5.36
C VAL A 26 3.75 14.91 5.61
N ALA A 27 3.45 14.25 6.73
CA ALA A 27 2.09 13.86 7.09
C ALA A 27 1.13 15.06 7.21
N LYS A 28 1.62 16.24 7.64
CA LYS A 28 0.85 17.48 7.71
C LYS A 28 0.38 18.01 6.35
N LEU A 29 1.04 17.61 5.26
CA LEU A 29 0.71 18.02 3.89
C LEU A 29 -0.40 17.14 3.27
N LEU A 30 -0.76 16.03 3.93
CA LEU A 30 -1.76 15.11 3.40
C LEU A 30 -3.17 15.71 3.43
N PRO A 31 -3.99 15.49 2.37
CA PRO A 31 -5.40 15.85 2.40
C PRO A 31 -6.15 14.96 3.40
N LYS A 32 -7.02 15.56 4.22
CA LYS A 32 -7.69 14.85 5.34
C LYS A 32 -8.73 13.80 4.92
N ASN A 33 -9.33 13.94 3.74
CA ASN A 33 -10.50 13.16 3.32
C ASN A 33 -10.38 12.60 1.89
N ARG A 34 -9.15 12.44 1.38
CA ARG A 34 -8.95 12.01 -0.01
C ARG A 34 -7.76 11.07 -0.13
N LEU A 35 -7.94 10.01 -0.91
CA LEU A 35 -6.84 9.15 -1.35
C LEU A 35 -5.94 9.90 -2.33
N LEU A 36 -4.70 9.45 -2.45
CA LEU A 36 -3.71 10.05 -3.33
C LEU A 36 -3.50 9.17 -4.56
N SER A 37 -3.46 9.77 -5.74
CA SER A 37 -3.02 9.11 -6.96
C SER A 37 -1.52 8.83 -6.95
N GLU A 38 -1.05 7.99 -7.87
CA GLU A 38 0.38 7.65 -8.00
C GLU A 38 1.29 8.87 -8.08
N ASN A 39 0.90 9.87 -8.87
CA ASN A 39 1.69 11.09 -9.01
C ASN A 39 1.74 11.89 -7.71
N GLU A 40 0.65 11.94 -6.96
CA GLU A 40 0.55 12.74 -5.73
C GLU A 40 1.35 12.14 -4.58
N TRP A 41 1.27 10.82 -4.36
CA TRP A 41 2.06 10.21 -3.30
C TRP A 41 3.55 10.15 -3.66
N ARG A 42 3.91 10.06 -4.95
CA ARG A 42 5.31 10.20 -5.39
C ARG A 42 5.84 11.61 -5.15
N ALA A 43 5.03 12.64 -5.37
CA ALA A 43 5.42 14.04 -5.18
C ALA A 43 5.78 14.37 -3.72
N ILE A 44 5.19 13.69 -2.74
CA ILE A 44 5.54 13.84 -1.32
C ILE A 44 6.73 12.97 -0.87
N GLY A 45 7.39 12.29 -1.82
CA GLY A 45 8.63 11.55 -1.58
C GLY A 45 8.45 10.05 -1.31
N VAL A 46 7.23 9.51 -1.35
CA VAL A 46 7.03 8.05 -1.25
C VAL A 46 7.57 7.37 -2.50
N GLN A 47 8.45 6.39 -2.33
CA GLN A 47 9.11 5.67 -3.41
C GLN A 47 8.86 4.18 -3.30
N GLN A 48 8.18 3.64 -4.29
CA GLN A 48 7.95 2.20 -4.45
C GLN A 48 7.85 1.85 -5.94
N SER A 49 7.86 0.54 -6.21
CA SER A 49 7.65 0.00 -7.55
C SER A 49 6.29 0.42 -8.13
N ARG A 50 6.05 0.12 -9.41
CA ARG A 50 4.79 0.47 -10.09
C ARG A 50 3.62 -0.38 -9.60
N GLY A 51 2.40 0.15 -9.78
CA GLY A 51 1.14 -0.58 -9.60
C GLY A 51 0.56 -0.56 -8.19
N TRP A 52 1.18 0.19 -7.27
CA TRP A 52 0.63 0.37 -5.93
C TRP A 52 -0.41 1.49 -5.87
N VAL A 53 -1.48 1.23 -5.14
CA VAL A 53 -2.63 2.13 -5.00
C VAL A 53 -2.84 2.44 -3.52
N HIS A 54 -2.86 3.73 -3.18
CA HIS A 54 -3.31 4.19 -1.86
C HIS A 54 -4.81 3.94 -1.74
N TYR A 55 -5.22 2.91 -0.99
CA TYR A 55 -6.59 2.39 -1.06
C TYR A 55 -7.46 2.74 0.14
N ALA A 56 -6.86 3.13 1.26
CA ALA A 56 -7.58 3.46 2.48
C ALA A 56 -6.81 4.50 3.31
N ILE A 57 -7.57 5.34 4.01
CA ILE A 57 -7.03 6.32 4.96
C ILE A 57 -7.14 5.71 6.36
N HIS A 58 -6.01 5.58 7.05
CA HIS A 58 -5.99 5.16 8.44
C HIS A 58 -6.28 6.36 9.34
N ARG A 59 -7.54 6.52 9.77
CA ARG A 59 -7.98 7.69 10.54
C ARG A 59 -7.29 7.87 11.89
N PRO A 60 -7.02 6.81 12.69
CA PRO A 60 -6.33 6.95 13.97
C PRO A 60 -4.90 7.51 13.82
N GLU A 61 -4.18 7.06 12.78
CA GLU A 61 -2.79 7.46 12.53
C GLU A 61 -2.62 7.89 11.07
N PRO A 62 -2.97 9.15 10.72
CA PRO A 62 -2.99 9.63 9.32
C PRO A 62 -1.61 9.72 8.66
N HIS A 63 -0.55 9.60 9.44
CA HIS A 63 0.82 9.50 8.95
C HIS A 63 1.15 8.10 8.40
N ILE A 64 0.26 7.13 8.58
CA ILE A 64 0.36 5.79 7.99
C ILE A 64 -0.48 5.76 6.71
N MET A 65 0.20 5.57 5.58
CA MET A 65 -0.42 5.38 4.27
C MET A 65 -0.57 3.89 3.94
N LEU A 66 -1.77 3.47 3.54
CA LEU A 66 -2.08 2.07 3.22
C LEU A 66 -2.07 1.85 1.71
N PHE A 67 -1.20 0.95 1.23
CA PHE A 67 -1.08 0.62 -0.18
C PHE A 67 -1.47 -0.82 -0.46
N ARG A 68 -2.07 -1.05 -1.63
CA ARG A 68 -2.29 -2.40 -2.19
C ARG A 68 -1.92 -2.44 -3.67
N ARG A 69 -1.54 -3.60 -4.18
CA ARG A 69 -1.40 -3.88 -5.61
C ARG A 69 -1.89 -5.28 -5.94
N PRO A 70 -2.47 -5.53 -7.13
CA PRO A 70 -2.89 -6.87 -7.52
C PRO A 70 -1.71 -7.83 -7.56
N LEU A 71 -1.94 -9.05 -7.12
CA LEU A 71 -0.96 -10.12 -7.29
C LEU A 71 -0.79 -10.47 -8.78
N PRO A 72 0.42 -10.88 -9.21
CA PRO A 72 0.62 -11.45 -10.53
C PRO A 72 -0.32 -12.63 -10.77
N GLN A 73 -0.78 -12.81 -12.00
CA GLN A 73 -1.73 -13.86 -12.36
C GLN A 73 -1.22 -15.28 -11.99
N ALA A 74 0.10 -15.49 -12.01
CA ALA A 74 0.72 -16.73 -11.55
C ALA A 74 0.43 -17.05 -10.08
N HIS A 75 0.22 -16.04 -9.23
CA HIS A 75 -0.11 -16.23 -7.81
C HIS A 75 -1.59 -16.52 -7.58
N ARG A 76 -2.49 -16.00 -8.44
CA ARG A 76 -3.94 -16.30 -8.36
C ARG A 76 -4.28 -17.76 -8.65
N GLN A 77 -3.49 -18.43 -9.49
CA GLN A 77 -3.73 -19.82 -9.85
C GLN A 77 -3.38 -20.81 -8.73
N ALA A 78 -2.42 -20.47 -7.87
CA ALA A 78 -2.03 -21.31 -6.73
C ALA A 78 -3.12 -21.34 -5.63
N ALA A 79 -3.81 -20.22 -5.39
CA ALA A 79 -4.88 -20.13 -4.39
C ALA A 79 -6.19 -20.80 -4.87
N ALA A 80 -6.48 -20.79 -6.17
CA ALA A 80 -7.70 -21.37 -6.73
C ALA A 80 -7.62 -22.88 -7.05
N GLY A 81 -6.43 -23.48 -6.97
CA GLY A 81 -6.16 -24.88 -7.36
C GLY A 81 -6.29 -25.92 -6.23
N GLY A 82 -6.63 -25.51 -5.00
CA GLY A 82 -6.74 -26.39 -3.84
C GLY A 82 -8.04 -27.19 -3.75
N ALA A 83 -8.48 -27.83 -4.83
CA ALA A 83 -9.47 -28.91 -4.75
C ALA A 83 -8.70 -30.23 -4.52
N ALA A 84 -8.73 -30.71 -3.28
CA ALA A 84 -8.09 -31.97 -2.89
C ALA A 84 -8.60 -33.15 -3.75
N PRO A 85 -7.72 -34.02 -4.29
CA PRO A 85 -8.14 -35.33 -4.74
C PRO A 85 -8.47 -36.23 -3.53
N LYS A 86 -9.50 -37.06 -3.73
CA LYS A 86 -10.20 -37.93 -2.76
C LYS A 86 -9.35 -38.66 -1.73
#